data_AF-A0A318MWW3-F1
#
_entry.id   AF-A0A318MWW3-F1
#
_cell.length_a   1.000
_cell.length_b   1.000
_cell.length_c   1.000
_cell.angle_alpha   90.00
_cell.angle_beta   90.00
_cell.angle_gamma   90.00
#
_symmetry.space_group_name_H-M   'P 1'
#
loop_
_entity.id
_entity.type
_entity.pdbx_description
1 polymer ?
#
loop_
_entity_poly.entity_id
_entity_poly.type
_entity_poly.pdbx_seq_one_letter_code
_entity_poly.pdbx_strand_id
1 'polypeptide(L)'
;MNFIDRFESYIISNDNYEHVLDLIECVINIRTASFSKVNPYYEFKNDKILIELIEELNKRFLYAGVEYQYENGEIIRIDHQYVHKEIVKPALEIIHNQAFEKVNEEYNNAHKHYRNQYIKDCIVACNRAFESLLKSICNECE
;
A
#
# COMPACT_ATOMS: atom_id res chain seq x y z
N MET A 1 18.74 -0.88 27.61
CA MET A 1 17.61 -0.91 26.66
C MET A 1 17.43 0.49 26.12
N ASN A 2 17.79 0.70 24.86
CA ASN A 2 17.68 2.00 24.20
C ASN A 2 16.22 2.26 23.76
N PHE A 3 15.94 3.42 23.18
CA PHE A 3 14.58 3.78 22.72
C PHE A 3 14.05 2.77 21.68
N ILE A 4 14.90 2.30 20.77
CA ILE A 4 14.53 1.35 19.71
C ILE A 4 14.14 0.00 20.32
N ASP A 5 14.92 -0.52 21.26
CA ASP A 5 14.61 -1.80 21.93
C ASP A 5 13.25 -1.74 22.64
N ARG A 6 12.93 -0.60 23.26
CA ARG A 6 11.62 -0.37 23.91
C ARG A 6 10.50 -0.28 22.89
N PHE A 7 10.75 0.38 21.77
CA PHE A 7 9.79 0.53 20.68
C PHE A 7 9.45 -0.81 20.04
N GLU A 8 10.45 -1.61 19.69
CA GLU A 8 10.26 -2.97 19.17
C GLU A 8 9.50 -3.85 20.16
N SER A 9 9.90 -3.81 21.44
CA SER A 9 9.20 -4.57 22.49
C SER A 9 7.74 -4.15 22.62
N TYR A 10 7.44 -2.85 22.51
CA TYR A 10 6.07 -2.34 22.55
C TYR A 10 5.26 -2.83 21.34
N ILE A 11 5.81 -2.77 20.13
CA ILE A 11 5.12 -3.27 18.93
C ILE A 11 4.82 -4.77 19.05
N ILE A 12 5.78 -5.56 19.54
CA ILE A 12 5.63 -7.02 19.64
C ILE A 12 4.65 -7.43 20.74
N SER A 13 4.60 -6.68 21.84
CA SER A 13 3.79 -7.04 23.02
C SER A 13 2.38 -6.46 23.02
N ASN A 14 2.05 -5.58 22.07
CA ASN A 14 0.77 -4.87 22.05
C ASN A 14 -0.18 -5.52 21.04
N ASP A 15 -1.24 -6.15 21.56
CA ASP A 15 -2.27 -6.79 20.74
C ASP A 15 -3.18 -5.77 20.01
N ASN A 16 -3.21 -4.51 20.46
CA ASN A 16 -3.97 -3.46 19.79
C ASN A 16 -3.11 -2.70 18.77
N TYR A 17 -3.33 -2.98 17.49
CA TYR A 17 -2.62 -2.33 16.39
C TYR A 17 -2.89 -0.82 16.30
N GLU A 18 -4.04 -0.33 16.78
CA GLU A 18 -4.36 1.11 16.74
C GLU A 18 -3.35 1.91 17.56
N HIS A 19 -2.96 1.41 18.73
CA HIS A 19 -1.93 2.03 19.55
C HIS A 19 -0.55 2.05 18.88
N VAL A 20 -0.26 1.07 18.01
CA VAL A 20 0.98 1.04 17.23
C VAL A 20 0.93 2.10 16.13
N LEU A 21 -0.21 2.26 15.45
CA LEU A 21 -0.40 3.32 14.46
C LEU A 21 -0.31 4.71 15.09
N ASP A 22 -1.00 4.93 16.22
CA ASP A 22 -0.94 6.18 16.99
C ASP A 22 0.50 6.51 17.37
N LEU A 23 1.27 5.51 17.80
CA LEU A 23 2.67 5.70 18.17
C LEU A 23 3.54 6.11 16.96
N ILE A 24 3.35 5.49 15.80
CA ILE A 24 4.04 5.85 14.55
C ILE A 24 3.74 7.31 14.20
N GLU A 25 2.46 7.68 14.23
CA GLU A 25 2.02 9.06 13.97
C GLU A 25 2.65 10.04 14.95
N CYS A 26 2.65 9.70 16.25
CA CYS A 26 3.23 10.52 17.29
C CYS A 26 4.73 10.77 17.06
N VAL A 27 5.49 9.75 16.67
CA VAL A 27 6.93 9.88 16.39
C VAL A 27 7.20 10.82 15.22
N ILE A 28 6.44 10.70 14.13
CA ILE A 28 6.58 11.56 12.95
C ILE A 28 6.22 13.01 13.32
N ASN A 29 5.09 13.21 14.01
CA ASN A 29 4.62 14.53 14.42
C ASN A 29 5.55 15.21 15.43
N ILE A 30 6.12 14.47 16.40
CA ILE A 30 7.11 15.00 17.34
C ILE A 30 8.35 15.47 16.60
N ARG A 31 8.82 14.72 15.60
CA ARG A 31 9.95 15.12 14.77
C ARG A 31 9.64 16.42 14.05
N THR A 32 8.53 16.49 13.31
CA THR A 32 8.13 17.69 12.56
C THR A 32 8.00 18.90 13.49
N ALA A 33 7.32 18.75 14.62
CA ALA A 33 7.16 19.82 15.60
C ALA A 33 8.49 20.27 16.23
N SER A 34 9.42 19.35 16.48
CA SER A 34 10.73 19.67 17.04
C SER A 34 11.58 20.47 16.06
N PHE A 35 11.57 20.10 14.77
CA PHE A 35 12.30 20.85 13.74
C PHE A 35 11.70 22.24 13.50
N SER A 36 10.37 22.36 13.46
CA SER A 36 9.69 23.66 13.36
C SER A 36 10.00 24.60 14.53
N LYS A 37 10.25 24.06 15.73
CA LYS A 37 10.64 24.86 16.90
C LYS A 37 12.09 25.35 16.84
N VAL A 38 13.00 24.53 16.32
CA VAL A 38 14.43 24.87 16.25
C VAL A 38 14.73 25.76 15.04
N ASN A 39 14.02 25.57 13.93
CA ASN A 39 14.19 26.35 12.71
C ASN A 39 12.85 26.98 12.28
N PRO A 40 12.65 28.29 12.48
CA PRO A 40 11.45 29.01 12.07
C PRO A 40 11.17 28.99 10.55
N TYR A 41 12.19 28.69 9.73
CA TYR A 41 12.06 28.56 8.28
C TYR A 41 11.86 27.10 7.84
N TYR A 42 11.68 26.18 8.77
CA TYR A 42 11.38 24.80 8.45
C TYR A 42 10.02 24.71 7.75
N GLU A 43 10.02 24.10 6.58
CA GLU A 43 8.82 23.71 5.87
C GLU A 43 8.93 22.22 5.57
N PHE A 44 7.89 21.46 5.91
CA PHE A 44 7.82 20.03 5.68
C PHE A 44 8.19 19.63 4.25
N LYS A 45 7.74 20.42 3.26
CA LYS A 45 8.00 20.20 1.82
C LYS A 45 9.50 20.17 1.45
N ASN A 46 10.37 20.70 2.31
CA ASN A 46 11.82 20.73 2.13
C ASN A 46 12.54 19.67 2.98
N ASP A 47 11.84 18.91 3.82
CA ASP A 47 12.41 17.85 4.67
C ASP A 47 12.49 16.53 3.90
N LYS A 48 13.48 16.44 3.02
CA LYS A 48 13.67 15.27 2.13
C LYS A 48 13.73 13.94 2.90
N ILE A 49 14.35 13.92 4.08
CA ILE A 49 14.48 12.70 4.90
C ILE A 49 13.09 12.25 5.37
N LEU A 50 12.27 13.19 5.83
CA LEU A 50 10.93 12.87 6.32
C LEU A 50 9.99 12.47 5.17
N ILE A 51 10.12 13.11 4.02
CA ILE A 51 9.36 12.76 2.80
C ILE A 51 9.68 11.33 2.38
N GLU A 52 10.96 10.98 2.24
CA GLU A 52 11.38 9.62 1.85
C GLU A 52 10.94 8.57 2.89
N LEU A 53 10.97 8.90 4.19
CA LEU A 53 10.48 8.02 5.25
C LEU A 53 8.96 7.75 5.12
N ILE A 54 8.16 8.78 4.87
CA ILE A 54 6.71 8.66 4.72
C ILE A 54 6.36 7.87 3.45
N GLU A 55 7.06 8.12 2.34
CA GLU A 55 6.89 7.34 1.10
C GLU A 55 7.18 5.85 1.32
N GLU A 56 8.27 5.54 2.02
CA GLU A 56 8.64 4.15 2.34
C GLU A 56 7.62 3.50 3.29
N LEU A 57 7.15 4.23 4.31
CA LEU A 57 6.11 3.74 5.23
C LEU A 57 4.84 3.36 4.46
N ASN A 58 4.36 4.24 3.59
CA ASN A 58 3.15 4.01 2.79
C ASN A 58 3.33 2.85 1.81
N LYS A 59 4.51 2.71 1.19
CA LYS A 59 4.82 1.53 0.35
C LYS A 59 4.77 0.24 1.16
N ARG A 60 5.31 0.24 2.38
CA ARG A 60 5.26 -0.94 3.26
C ARG A 60 3.86 -1.28 3.72
N PHE A 61 3.03 -0.28 4.04
CA PHE A 61 1.62 -0.50 4.33
C PHE A 61 0.90 -1.14 3.15
N LEU A 62 1.12 -0.62 1.95
CA LEU A 62 0.59 -1.20 0.72
C LEU A 62 1.06 -2.65 0.50
N TYR A 63 2.36 -2.93 0.63
CA TYR A 63 2.92 -4.27 0.44
C TYR A 63 2.49 -5.28 1.51
N ALA A 64 2.30 -4.82 2.74
CA ALA A 64 1.74 -5.63 3.81
C ALA A 64 0.22 -5.86 3.65
N GLY A 65 -0.43 -5.18 2.70
CA GLY A 65 -1.87 -5.26 2.48
C GLY A 65 -2.69 -4.65 3.62
N VAL A 66 -2.09 -3.74 4.40
CA VAL A 66 -2.81 -3.01 5.45
C VAL A 66 -3.44 -1.76 4.85
N GLU A 67 -4.69 -1.51 5.22
CA GLU A 67 -5.54 -0.47 4.64
C GLU A 67 -5.25 0.92 5.24
N TYR A 68 -3.98 1.29 5.38
CA TYR A 68 -3.57 2.53 6.03
C TYR A 68 -2.56 3.31 5.19
N GLN A 69 -2.60 4.62 5.32
CA GLN A 69 -1.64 5.54 4.72
C GLN A 69 -1.39 6.70 5.67
N TYR A 70 -0.13 7.10 5.79
CA TYR A 70 0.21 8.37 6.41
C TYR A 70 0.07 9.50 5.39
N GLU A 71 -0.79 10.47 5.69
CA GLU A 71 -1.03 11.66 4.88
C GLU A 71 -1.35 12.87 5.78
N ASN A 72 -0.85 14.05 5.44
CA ASN A 72 -1.18 15.32 6.13
C ASN A 72 -0.99 15.36 7.66
N GLY A 73 -0.09 14.53 8.20
CA GLY A 73 0.18 14.52 9.65
C GLY A 73 -0.56 13.43 10.42
N GLU A 74 -1.34 12.60 9.72
CA GLU A 74 -2.17 11.56 10.34
C GLU A 74 -2.12 10.25 9.54
N ILE A 75 -2.33 9.13 10.23
CA ILE A 75 -2.57 7.83 9.58
C ILE A 75 -4.06 7.70 9.29
N ILE A 76 -4.40 7.73 8.01
CA ILE A 76 -5.77 7.54 7.53
C ILE A 76 -5.99 6.10 7.08
N ARG A 77 -7.20 5.59 7.32
CA ARG A 77 -7.63 4.31 6.75
C ARG A 77 -8.09 4.51 5.31
N ILE A 78 -7.57 3.71 4.40
CA ILE A 78 -7.99 3.70 3.00
C ILE A 78 -9.27 2.86 2.87
N ASP A 79 -10.38 3.50 2.51
CA ASP A 79 -11.63 2.79 2.20
C ASP A 79 -11.47 1.95 0.92
N HIS A 80 -12.10 0.77 0.87
CA HIS A 80 -12.21 -0.07 -0.33
C HIS A 80 -12.73 0.71 -1.56
N GLN A 81 -13.53 1.77 -1.38
CA GLN A 81 -13.92 2.64 -2.50
C GLN A 81 -12.74 3.40 -3.12
N TYR A 82 -11.76 3.83 -2.32
CA TYR A 82 -10.55 4.48 -2.81
C TYR A 82 -9.68 3.50 -3.59
N VAL A 83 -9.44 2.31 -3.03
CA VAL A 83 -8.71 1.22 -3.72
C VAL A 83 -9.39 0.87 -5.04
N HIS A 84 -10.73 0.77 -5.05
CA HIS A 84 -11.47 0.50 -6.26
C HIS A 84 -11.33 1.64 -7.29
N LYS A 85 -11.35 2.90 -6.85
CA LYS A 85 -11.27 4.09 -7.72
C LYS A 85 -9.89 4.33 -8.31
N GLU A 86 -8.83 4.23 -7.51
CA GLU A 86 -7.48 4.65 -7.90
C GLU A 86 -6.61 3.49 -8.38
N ILE A 87 -6.91 2.25 -7.98
CA ILE A 87 -6.09 1.08 -8.32
C ILE A 87 -6.86 0.12 -9.25
N VAL A 88 -8.05 -0.32 -8.83
CA VAL A 88 -8.79 -1.36 -9.57
C VAL A 88 -9.33 -0.83 -10.89
N LYS A 89 -9.97 0.35 -10.90
CA LYS A 89 -10.52 0.95 -12.13
C LYS A 89 -9.45 1.16 -13.22
N PRO A 90 -8.31 1.83 -12.95
CA PRO A 90 -7.27 2.00 -13.97
C PRO A 90 -6.70 0.65 -14.45
N ALA A 91 -6.53 -0.32 -13.55
CA ALA A 91 -6.08 -1.65 -13.94
C ALA A 91 -7.07 -2.37 -14.88
N LEU A 92 -8.38 -2.26 -14.60
CA LEU A 92 -9.43 -2.82 -15.46
C LEU A 92 -9.47 -2.15 -16.84
N GLU A 93 -9.27 -0.83 -16.90
CA GLU A 93 -9.19 -0.08 -18.16
C GLU A 93 -8.02 -0.56 -19.03
N ILE A 94 -6.87 -0.84 -18.43
CA ILE A 94 -5.69 -1.37 -19.14
C ILE A 94 -5.99 -2.76 -19.71
N ILE A 95 -6.48 -3.70 -18.89
CA ILE A 95 -6.66 -5.09 -19.34
C ILE A 95 -7.83 -5.26 -20.32
N HIS A 96 -8.73 -4.29 -20.41
CA HIS A 96 -9.80 -4.27 -21.42
C HIS A 96 -9.32 -3.91 -22.84
N ASN A 97 -8.06 -3.51 -23.00
CA ASN A 97 -7.45 -3.35 -24.31
C ASN A 97 -7.23 -4.72 -24.99
N GLN A 98 -7.35 -4.77 -26.31
CA GLN A 98 -7.15 -5.97 -27.13
C GLN A 98 -5.78 -6.62 -26.92
N ALA A 99 -4.73 -5.83 -26.63
CA ALA A 99 -3.40 -6.34 -26.28
C ALA A 99 -3.38 -7.26 -25.04
N PHE A 100 -4.35 -7.09 -24.14
CA PHE A 100 -4.47 -7.80 -22.88
C PHE A 100 -5.70 -8.71 -22.82
N GLU A 101 -6.29 -9.07 -23.96
CA GLU A 101 -7.51 -9.91 -24.02
C GLU A 101 -7.39 -11.18 -23.19
N LYS A 102 -6.24 -11.88 -23.29
CA LYS A 102 -5.96 -13.09 -22.51
C LYS A 102 -5.86 -12.82 -21.00
N VAL A 103 -5.31 -11.68 -20.59
CA VAL A 103 -5.26 -11.26 -19.19
C VAL A 103 -6.68 -11.03 -18.66
N ASN A 104 -7.51 -10.38 -19.47
CA ASN A 104 -8.90 -10.11 -19.13
C ASN A 104 -9.72 -11.39 -18.97
N GLU A 105 -9.53 -12.39 -19.84
CA GLU A 105 -10.20 -13.69 -19.72
C GLU A 105 -9.85 -14.39 -18.41
N GLU A 106 -8.55 -14.49 -18.08
CA GLU A 106 -8.07 -15.12 -16.84
C GLU A 106 -8.52 -14.35 -15.59
N TYR A 107 -8.51 -13.01 -15.64
CA TYR A 107 -9.03 -12.16 -14.57
C TYR A 107 -10.53 -12.40 -14.34
N ASN A 108 -11.33 -12.44 -15.41
CA ASN A 108 -12.76 -12.74 -15.32
C ASN A 108 -13.02 -14.13 -14.76
N ASN A 109 -12.17 -15.11 -15.10
CA ASN A 109 -12.26 -16.46 -14.55
C ASN A 109 -11.95 -16.47 -13.04
N ALA A 110 -10.90 -15.76 -12.61
CA ALA A 110 -10.60 -15.58 -11.20
C ALA A 110 -11.78 -14.94 -10.45
N HIS A 111 -12.39 -13.90 -11.03
CA HIS A 111 -13.53 -13.23 -10.44
C HIS A 111 -14.78 -14.13 -10.35
N LYS A 112 -15.00 -15.03 -11.32
CA LYS A 112 -16.04 -16.08 -11.23
C LYS A 112 -15.78 -17.04 -10.06
N HIS A 113 -14.54 -17.51 -9.90
CA HIS A 113 -14.17 -18.37 -8.77
C HIS A 113 -14.34 -17.66 -7.43
N TYR A 114 -13.98 -16.38 -7.35
CA TYR A 114 -14.21 -15.54 -6.17
C TYR A 114 -15.70 -15.46 -5.81
N ARG A 115 -16.56 -15.15 -6.79
CA ARG A 115 -18.02 -15.07 -6.59
C ARG A 115 -18.65 -16.39 -6.12
N ASN A 116 -18.08 -17.52 -6.53
CA ASN A 116 -18.53 -18.85 -6.16
C ASN A 116 -17.85 -19.40 -4.88
N GLN A 117 -17.05 -18.58 -4.18
CA GLN A 117 -16.29 -18.96 -2.98
C GLN A 117 -15.27 -20.09 -3.20
N TYR A 118 -14.84 -20.32 -4.44
CA TYR A 118 -13.79 -21.28 -4.79
C TYR A 118 -12.40 -20.63 -4.64
N ILE A 119 -11.97 -20.44 -3.38
CA ILE A 119 -10.78 -19.65 -3.05
C ILE A 119 -9.50 -20.21 -3.67
N LYS A 120 -9.30 -21.53 -3.65
CA LYS A 120 -8.10 -22.16 -4.22
C LYS A 120 -7.99 -21.91 -5.74
N ASP A 121 -9.09 -22.13 -6.46
CA ASP A 121 -9.12 -21.92 -7.91
C ASP A 121 -9.04 -20.43 -8.27
N CYS A 122 -9.61 -19.56 -7.43
CA CYS A 122 -9.45 -18.11 -7.56
C CYS A 122 -7.98 -17.71 -7.50
N ILE A 123 -7.22 -18.17 -6.51
CA ILE A 123 -5.79 -17.83 -6.38
C ILE A 123 -5.00 -18.34 -7.58
N VAL A 124 -5.28 -19.57 -8.04
CA VAL A 124 -4.62 -20.15 -9.23
C VAL A 124 -4.92 -19.31 -10.47
N ALA A 125 -6.17 -18.90 -10.68
CA ALA A 125 -6.57 -18.06 -11.81
C ALA A 125 -5.96 -16.65 -11.73
N CYS A 126 -5.86 -16.05 -10.53
CA CYS A 126 -5.16 -14.76 -10.34
C CYS A 126 -3.68 -14.86 -10.77
N ASN A 127 -2.99 -15.94 -10.39
CA ASN A 127 -1.59 -16.15 -10.78
C ASN A 127 -1.44 -16.30 -12.30
N ARG A 128 -2.38 -16.98 -12.97
CA ARG A 128 -2.38 -17.11 -14.44
C ARG A 128 -2.62 -15.77 -15.13
N ALA A 129 -3.52 -14.94 -14.60
CA ALA A 129 -3.76 -13.60 -15.11
C ALA A 129 -2.49 -12.74 -14.97
N PHE A 130 -1.81 -12.80 -13.83
CA PHE A 130 -0.56 -12.08 -13.59
C PHE A 130 0.57 -12.56 -14.52
N GLU A 131 0.74 -13.87 -14.68
CA GLU A 131 1.73 -14.43 -15.62
C GLU A 131 1.43 -14.00 -17.07
N SER A 132 0.17 -14.02 -17.47
CA SER A 132 -0.25 -13.59 -18.81
C SER A 132 0.00 -12.10 -19.03
N LEU A 133 -0.22 -11.27 -18.01
CA LEU A 133 0.09 -9.85 -18.05
C LEU A 133 1.57 -9.60 -18.31
N LEU A 134 2.44 -10.29 -17.58
CA LEU A 134 3.89 -10.17 -17.79
C LEU A 134 4.29 -10.59 -19.21
N LYS A 135 3.71 -11.67 -19.74
CA LYS A 135 3.95 -12.11 -21.13
C LYS A 135 3.51 -11.06 -22.15
N SER A 136 2.32 -10.47 -21.98
CA SER A 136 1.83 -9.43 -22.88
C SER A 136 2.77 -8.21 -22.89
N ILE A 137 3.20 -7.74 -21.71
CA ILE A 137 4.10 -6.58 -21.60
C ILE A 137 5.48 -6.88 -22.23
N CYS A 138 6.04 -8.05 -21.97
CA CYS A 138 7.35 -8.42 -22.52
C CYS A 138 7.32 -8.64 -24.04
N ASN A 139 6.22 -9.16 -24.59
CA ASN A 139 6.08 -9.37 -26.03
C ASN A 139 5.83 -8.07 -26.81
N GLU A 140 5.29 -7.02 -26.17
CA GLU A 140 5.16 -5.69 -26.79
C GLU A 140 6.50 -4.91 -26.86
N CYS A 141 7.55 -5.39 -26.19
CA CYS A 141 8.87 -4.74 -26.17
C CYS A 141 9.83 -5.23 -27.27
N GLU A 142 9.40 -6.15 -28.15
CA GLU A 142 10.12 -6.57 -29.37
C GLU A 142 9.52 -5.91 -30.62
#